data_AF-A0A7Y1MVI2-F1
#
_entry.id   AF-A0A7Y1MVI2-F1
#
_cell.length_a   1.000
_cell.length_b   1.000
_cell.length_c   1.000
_cell.angle_alpha   90.00
_cell.angle_beta   90.00
_cell.angle_gamma   90.00
#
_symmetry.space_group_name_H-M   'P 1'
#
loop_
_entity.id
_entity.type
_entity.pdbx_description
1 polymer ?
#
loop_
_entity_poly.entity_id
_entity_poly.type
_entity_poly.pdbx_seq_one_letter_code
_entity_poly.pdbx_strand_id
1 'polypeptide(L)'
;MDKNTKILIPEIPGEWTERLRSGKTNIWNACSHDRPHRNGLPEVRLDPQEVGLYAERIDGAWYWVSGCAKCNESGEKYSYSVCDKHNVCRLCSTHRSKLTETPWGHPDGFTCKPCQDAEDAAAKAAALAKVAETDYDEWDYRNLDECKCPHCATVIHIETEDYGDKNMECDTCNGLFELTTEYSVTFTTKVIGDRVTE
;
A
#
# COMPACT_ATOMS: atom_id res chain seq x y z
N MET A 1 -16.40 -19.22 -3.81
CA MET A 1 -17.33 -18.15 -3.43
C MET A 1 -18.02 -17.67 -4.70
N ASP A 2 -19.35 -17.55 -4.66
CA ASP A 2 -20.16 -17.09 -5.78
C ASP A 2 -20.31 -15.56 -5.71
N LYS A 3 -20.19 -14.86 -6.85
CA LYS A 3 -20.41 -13.41 -6.93
C LYS A 3 -21.87 -13.02 -6.65
N ASN A 4 -22.79 -13.97 -6.81
CA ASN A 4 -24.21 -13.77 -6.52
C ASN A 4 -24.59 -14.14 -5.07
N THR A 5 -23.61 -14.50 -4.22
CA THR A 5 -23.88 -14.78 -2.80
C THR A 5 -24.56 -13.57 -2.15
N LYS A 6 -25.78 -13.79 -1.66
CA LYS A 6 -26.54 -12.85 -0.82
C LYS A 6 -27.20 -13.66 0.30
N ILE A 7 -26.70 -13.52 1.52
CA ILE A 7 -27.24 -14.21 2.70
C ILE A 7 -27.78 -13.13 3.65
N LEU A 8 -29.07 -13.14 3.94
CA LEU A 8 -29.69 -12.16 4.83
C LEU A 8 -29.01 -12.18 6.22
N ILE A 9 -28.82 -11.00 6.82
CA ILE A 9 -28.36 -10.80 8.20
C ILE A 9 -29.59 -10.45 9.05
N PRO A 10 -30.34 -11.42 9.59
CA PRO A 10 -31.59 -11.15 10.31
C PRO A 10 -31.38 -10.40 11.63
N GLU A 11 -30.17 -10.42 12.18
CA GLU A 11 -29.81 -9.78 13.45
C GLU A 11 -29.74 -8.25 13.35
N ILE A 12 -29.56 -7.71 12.14
CA ILE A 12 -29.37 -6.27 11.93
C ILE A 12 -30.59 -5.69 11.22
N PRO A 13 -31.32 -4.77 11.86
CA PRO A 13 -32.43 -4.09 11.24
C PRO A 13 -32.03 -3.33 9.97
N GLY A 14 -32.91 -3.35 8.96
CA GLY A 14 -32.64 -2.78 7.65
C GLY A 14 -32.50 -1.26 7.62
N GLU A 15 -33.11 -0.59 8.60
CA GLU A 15 -33.04 0.85 8.81
C GLU A 15 -31.69 1.30 9.40
N TRP A 16 -30.87 0.38 9.93
CA TRP A 16 -29.54 0.72 10.40
C TRP A 16 -28.63 1.01 9.21
N THR A 17 -27.91 2.13 9.24
CA THR A 17 -27.14 2.60 8.08
C THR A 17 -25.64 2.69 8.36
N GLU A 18 -25.24 2.74 9.62
CA GLU A 18 -23.86 2.99 10.03
C GLU A 18 -23.15 1.68 10.37
N ARG A 19 -22.23 1.30 9.48
CA ARG A 19 -21.38 0.12 9.62
C ARG A 19 -19.92 0.50 9.43
N LEU A 20 -19.09 0.13 10.41
CA LEU A 20 -17.64 0.11 10.33
C LEU A 20 -17.16 -1.32 10.05
N ARG A 21 -16.03 -1.44 9.36
CA ARG A 21 -15.37 -2.73 9.14
C ARG A 21 -14.04 -2.71 9.89
N SER A 22 -13.76 -3.77 10.62
CA SER A 22 -12.46 -4.00 11.27
C SER A 22 -12.01 -5.42 10.97
N GLY A 23 -11.11 -5.56 9.98
CA GLY A 23 -10.70 -6.87 9.48
C GLY A 23 -11.87 -7.68 8.93
N LYS A 24 -12.16 -8.83 9.56
CA LYS A 24 -13.32 -9.68 9.25
C LYS A 24 -14.62 -9.24 9.94
N THR A 25 -14.52 -8.43 11.00
CA THR A 25 -15.66 -8.07 11.83
C THR A 25 -16.39 -6.86 11.25
N ASN A 26 -17.72 -6.95 11.22
CA ASN A 26 -18.61 -5.86 10.82
C ASN A 26 -19.25 -5.32 12.10
N ILE A 27 -19.11 -4.01 12.31
CA ILE A 27 -19.50 -3.34 13.54
C ILE A 27 -20.54 -2.29 13.18
N TRP A 28 -21.77 -2.47 13.63
CA TRP A 28 -22.83 -1.48 13.48
C TRP A 28 -22.85 -0.58 14.70
N ASN A 29 -23.06 0.72 14.47
CA ASN A 29 -23.12 1.74 15.53
C ASN A 29 -21.89 1.67 16.46
N ALA A 30 -20.70 1.59 15.86
CA ALA A 30 -19.44 1.44 16.59
C ALA A 30 -19.26 2.54 17.65
N CYS A 31 -18.96 2.15 18.89
CA CYS A 31 -18.66 3.11 19.95
C CYS A 31 -17.42 3.93 19.61
N SER A 32 -17.40 5.19 20.04
CA SER A 32 -16.28 6.09 19.89
C SER A 32 -15.73 6.44 21.27
N HIS A 33 -14.49 6.03 21.57
CA HIS A 33 -13.83 6.31 22.86
C HIS A 33 -14.73 6.02 24.08
N ASP A 34 -15.24 4.79 24.15
CA ASP A 34 -16.16 4.29 25.20
C ASP A 34 -17.50 5.03 25.31
N ARG A 35 -17.85 5.85 24.32
CA ARG A 35 -19.16 6.50 24.22
C ARG A 35 -20.04 5.75 23.22
N PRO A 36 -21.33 5.56 23.55
CA PRO A 36 -22.31 5.04 22.60
C PRO A 36 -22.30 5.87 21.32
N HIS A 37 -22.66 5.22 20.21
CA HIS A 37 -22.80 5.90 18.93
C HIS A 37 -23.84 7.03 19.02
N ARG A 38 -23.66 8.08 18.19
CA ARG A 38 -24.45 9.33 18.26
C ARG A 38 -25.95 9.13 17.98
N ASN A 39 -26.32 8.01 17.36
CA ASN A 39 -27.69 7.67 17.01
C ASN A 39 -28.48 6.99 18.15
N GLY A 40 -27.85 6.72 19.30
CA GLY A 40 -28.48 6.06 20.45
C GLY A 40 -28.77 4.57 20.24
N LEU A 41 -28.34 3.98 19.12
CA LEU A 41 -28.47 2.56 18.84
C LEU A 41 -27.33 1.76 19.49
N PRO A 42 -27.57 0.51 19.89
CA PRO A 42 -26.52 -0.32 20.48
C PRO A 42 -25.47 -0.70 19.43
N GLU A 43 -24.23 -0.86 19.89
CA GLU A 43 -23.17 -1.44 19.09
C GLU A 43 -23.43 -2.95 18.90
N VAL A 44 -23.35 -3.43 17.66
CA VAL A 44 -23.43 -4.86 17.35
C VAL A 44 -22.24 -5.26 16.49
N ARG A 45 -21.59 -6.37 16.86
CA ARG A 45 -20.39 -6.89 16.18
C ARG A 45 -20.70 -8.28 15.65
N LEU A 46 -20.64 -8.46 14.33
CA LEU A 46 -20.85 -9.76 13.70
C LEU A 46 -19.68 -10.10 12.77
N ASP A 47 -19.26 -11.36 12.84
CA ASP A 47 -18.36 -11.96 11.87
C ASP A 47 -19.18 -12.71 10.82
N PRO A 48 -18.77 -12.70 9.54
CA PRO A 48 -19.39 -13.53 8.53
C PRO A 48 -19.14 -15.02 8.81
N GLN A 49 -20.07 -15.86 8.34
CA GLN A 49 -19.96 -17.33 8.46
C GLN A 49 -18.78 -17.89 7.65
N GLU A 50 -18.40 -17.21 6.56
CA GLU A 50 -17.30 -17.60 5.69
C GLU A 50 -16.33 -16.44 5.44
N VAL A 51 -15.03 -16.76 5.37
CA VAL A 51 -13.97 -15.79 5.03
C VAL A 51 -14.15 -15.30 3.60
N GLY A 52 -14.08 -13.97 3.42
CA GLY A 52 -14.25 -13.30 2.14
C GLY A 52 -15.66 -12.75 1.92
N LEU A 53 -16.59 -12.98 2.85
CA LEU A 53 -17.86 -12.26 2.89
C LEU A 53 -17.71 -10.95 3.67
N TYR A 54 -18.54 -9.96 3.33
CA TYR A 54 -18.71 -8.74 4.13
C TYR A 54 -20.17 -8.29 4.09
N ALA A 55 -20.55 -7.42 5.03
CA ALA A 55 -21.91 -6.93 5.10
C ALA A 55 -22.12 -5.75 4.16
N GLU A 56 -23.13 -5.85 3.30
CA GLU A 56 -23.59 -4.77 2.42
C GLU A 56 -25.09 -4.56 2.56
N ARG A 57 -25.53 -3.29 2.50
CA ARG A 57 -26.94 -2.94 2.57
C ARG A 57 -27.51 -2.85 1.16
N ILE A 58 -28.50 -3.68 0.86
CA ILE A 58 -29.14 -3.80 -0.45
C ILE A 58 -30.65 -3.76 -0.23
N ASP A 59 -31.37 -2.92 -0.97
CA ASP A 59 -32.84 -2.83 -0.94
C ASP A 59 -33.44 -2.70 0.47
N GLY A 60 -32.76 -1.97 1.35
CA GLY A 60 -33.22 -1.71 2.72
C GLY A 60 -33.01 -2.86 3.70
N ALA A 61 -32.21 -3.88 3.37
CA ALA A 61 -31.79 -4.93 4.29
C ALA A 61 -30.29 -5.20 4.21
N TRP A 62 -29.73 -5.82 5.25
CA TRP A 62 -28.30 -6.19 5.30
C TRP A 62 -28.09 -7.63 4.84
N TYR A 63 -27.08 -7.82 3.98
CA TYR A 63 -26.70 -9.11 3.45
C TYR A 63 -25.20 -9.34 3.61
N TRP A 64 -24.82 -10.58 3.89
CA TRP A 64 -23.48 -11.06 3.60
C TRP A 64 -23.35 -11.25 2.09
N VAL A 65 -22.39 -10.55 1.49
CA VAL A 65 -22.08 -10.61 0.06
C VAL A 65 -20.62 -10.97 -0.16
N SER A 66 -20.29 -11.49 -1.34
CA SER A 66 -18.89 -11.76 -1.70
C SER A 66 -18.11 -10.46 -1.80
N GLY A 67 -17.02 -10.33 -1.02
CA GLY A 67 -16.06 -9.23 -1.16
C GLY A 67 -14.82 -9.57 -1.92
N CYS A 68 -14.71 -10.80 -2.46
CA CYS A 68 -13.51 -11.21 -3.16
C CYS A 68 -13.48 -10.60 -4.55
N ALA A 69 -12.62 -9.59 -4.74
CA ALA A 69 -12.43 -8.91 -6.02
C ALA A 69 -12.17 -9.87 -7.19
N LYS A 70 -11.42 -10.95 -6.96
CA LYS A 70 -11.16 -12.00 -7.96
C LYS A 70 -12.39 -12.85 -8.30
N CYS A 71 -13.27 -13.13 -7.33
CA CYS A 71 -14.52 -13.84 -7.59
C CYS A 71 -15.54 -12.94 -8.31
N ASN A 72 -15.52 -11.65 -8.00
CA ASN A 72 -16.47 -10.67 -8.52
C ASN A 72 -16.01 -10.02 -9.84
N GLU A 73 -14.76 -10.26 -10.26
CA GLU A 73 -14.15 -9.60 -11.41
C GLU A 73 -14.23 -8.06 -11.32
N SER A 74 -14.17 -7.52 -10.10
CA SER A 74 -14.39 -6.09 -9.85
C SER A 74 -13.23 -5.19 -10.29
N GLY A 75 -12.05 -5.77 -10.52
CA GLY A 75 -10.82 -5.01 -10.82
C GLY A 75 -10.26 -4.23 -9.62
N GLU A 76 -10.82 -4.41 -8.42
CA GLU A 76 -10.36 -3.74 -7.20
C GLU A 76 -8.93 -4.17 -6.85
N LYS A 77 -8.05 -3.17 -6.69
CA LYS A 77 -6.67 -3.36 -6.21
C LYS A 77 -6.66 -3.37 -4.68
N TYR A 78 -5.78 -4.17 -4.08
CA TYR A 78 -5.62 -4.29 -2.62
C TYR A 78 -6.91 -4.71 -1.89
N SER A 79 -7.64 -5.67 -2.46
CA SER A 79 -8.90 -6.14 -1.85
C SER A 79 -8.67 -6.73 -0.45
N TYR A 80 -9.33 -6.16 0.54
CA TYR A 80 -9.25 -6.59 1.95
C TYR A 80 -10.16 -7.79 2.27
N SER A 81 -11.06 -8.19 1.37
CA SER A 81 -12.01 -9.30 1.55
C SER A 81 -11.69 -10.46 0.63
N VAL A 82 -10.68 -11.26 0.95
CA VAL A 82 -10.26 -12.38 0.07
C VAL A 82 -10.88 -13.68 0.57
N CYS A 83 -11.52 -14.45 -0.33
CA CYS A 83 -12.02 -15.78 0.02
C CYS A 83 -10.87 -16.78 0.17
N ASP A 84 -11.07 -17.86 0.92
CA ASP A 84 -10.02 -18.86 1.23
C ASP A 84 -9.32 -19.38 -0.04
N LYS A 85 -10.09 -19.70 -1.09
CA LYS A 85 -9.56 -20.13 -2.40
C LYS A 85 -8.55 -19.13 -3.00
N HIS A 86 -8.77 -17.83 -2.83
CA HIS A 86 -7.91 -16.78 -3.38
C HIS A 86 -6.91 -16.23 -2.35
N ASN A 87 -6.90 -16.78 -1.13
CA ASN A 87 -5.94 -16.44 -0.08
C ASN A 87 -4.61 -17.19 -0.30
N VAL A 88 -4.10 -17.08 -1.53
CA VAL A 88 -2.90 -17.77 -2.03
C VAL A 88 -1.91 -16.76 -2.61
N CYS A 89 -0.63 -17.12 -2.59
CA CYS A 89 0.42 -16.33 -3.23
C CYS A 89 0.13 -16.18 -4.73
N ARG A 90 0.27 -14.96 -5.25
CA ARG A 90 -0.02 -14.66 -6.66
C ARG A 90 0.88 -15.40 -7.65
N LEU A 91 2.10 -15.77 -7.25
CA LEU A 91 3.09 -16.41 -8.12
C LEU A 91 3.07 -17.94 -8.01
N CYS A 92 3.09 -18.48 -6.78
CA CYS A 92 3.24 -19.92 -6.56
C CYS A 92 1.97 -20.62 -6.06
N SER A 93 0.86 -19.89 -5.85
CA SER A 93 -0.40 -20.41 -5.32
C SER A 93 -0.31 -21.05 -3.92
N THR A 94 0.79 -20.86 -3.19
CA THR A 94 0.89 -21.29 -1.78
C THR A 94 -0.11 -20.55 -0.91
N HIS A 95 -0.95 -21.29 -0.19
CA HIS A 95 -1.95 -20.71 0.70
C HIS A 95 -1.32 -19.99 1.90
N ARG A 96 -1.92 -18.86 2.31
CA ARG A 96 -1.40 -18.00 3.40
C ARG A 96 -1.18 -18.76 4.72
N SER A 97 -2.05 -19.73 5.02
CA SER A 97 -1.93 -20.54 6.25
C SER A 97 -0.68 -21.44 6.31
N LYS A 98 -0.01 -21.66 5.17
CA LYS A 98 1.22 -22.46 5.08
C LYS A 98 2.48 -21.60 5.16
N LEU A 99 2.35 -20.28 5.28
CA LEU A 99 3.49 -19.37 5.34
C LEU A 99 3.99 -19.26 6.78
N THR A 100 5.31 -19.30 6.92
CA THR A 100 6.00 -19.06 8.20
C THR A 100 6.39 -17.60 8.40
N GLU A 101 6.46 -16.84 7.32
CA GLU A 101 6.89 -15.44 7.30
C GLU A 101 5.77 -14.52 6.78
N THR A 102 5.83 -13.25 7.18
CA THR A 102 4.89 -12.22 6.74
C THR A 102 4.98 -12.03 5.23
N PRO A 103 3.89 -12.21 4.48
CA PRO A 103 3.89 -12.00 3.03
C PRO A 103 3.83 -10.51 2.67
N TRP A 104 4.30 -10.18 1.48
CA TRP A 104 4.25 -8.83 0.92
C TRP A 104 2.91 -8.55 0.27
N GLY A 105 2.33 -7.39 0.55
CA GLY A 105 1.11 -6.93 -0.09
C GLY A 105 1.34 -6.54 -1.55
N HIS A 106 0.41 -6.90 -2.42
CA HIS A 106 0.46 -6.58 -3.85
C HIS A 106 -0.94 -6.15 -4.30
N PRO A 107 -1.09 -5.28 -5.33
CA PRO A 107 -2.41 -4.92 -5.89
C PRO A 107 -3.31 -6.13 -6.15
N ASP A 108 -2.75 -7.22 -6.67
CA ASP A 108 -3.47 -8.46 -7.02
C ASP A 108 -3.52 -9.53 -5.90
N GLY A 109 -3.14 -9.17 -4.66
CA GLY A 109 -3.16 -10.07 -3.51
C GLY A 109 -1.90 -9.98 -2.67
N PHE A 110 -1.18 -11.10 -2.51
CA PHE A 110 0.08 -11.11 -1.79
C PHE A 110 1.13 -11.98 -2.48
N THR A 111 2.39 -11.70 -2.18
CA THR A 111 3.55 -12.49 -2.59
C THR A 111 4.18 -13.11 -1.33
N CYS A 112 4.42 -14.42 -1.32
CA CYS A 112 5.13 -15.05 -0.21
C CYS A 112 6.63 -14.69 -0.25
N LYS A 113 7.31 -14.76 0.90
CA LYS A 113 8.73 -14.37 1.03
C LYS A 113 9.64 -15.00 -0.03
N PRO A 114 9.62 -16.33 -0.30
CA PRO A 114 10.49 -16.92 -1.33
C PRO A 114 10.22 -16.40 -2.74
N CYS A 115 8.96 -16.06 -3.04
CA CYS A 115 8.58 -15.48 -4.32
C CYS A 115 9.03 -14.03 -4.44
N GLN A 116 8.91 -13.25 -3.36
CA GLN A 116 9.41 -11.88 -3.33
C GLN A 116 10.93 -11.88 -3.48
N ASP A 117 11.64 -12.73 -2.75
CA ASP A 117 13.10 -12.83 -2.82
C ASP A 117 13.60 -13.20 -4.22
N ALA A 118 12.86 -14.04 -4.94
CA ALA A 118 13.17 -14.37 -6.32
C ALA A 118 12.97 -13.17 -7.27
N GLU A 119 11.90 -12.40 -7.09
CA GLU A 119 11.66 -11.16 -7.86
C GLU A 119 12.70 -10.09 -7.53
N ASP A 120 13.01 -9.88 -6.26
CA ASP A 120 14.01 -8.93 -5.79
C ASP A 120 15.41 -9.31 -6.30
N ALA A 121 15.78 -10.60 -6.26
CA ALA A 121 17.04 -11.08 -6.82
C ALA A 121 17.12 -10.87 -8.34
N ALA A 122 16.01 -11.08 -9.06
CA ALA A 122 15.95 -10.81 -10.50
C ALA A 122 16.05 -9.31 -10.81
N ALA A 123 15.37 -8.46 -10.03
CA ALA A 123 15.44 -7.01 -10.15
C ALA A 123 16.86 -6.50 -9.86
N LYS A 124 17.50 -7.00 -8.79
CA LYS A 124 18.89 -6.73 -8.45
C LYS A 124 19.84 -7.12 -9.58
N ALA A 125 19.72 -8.34 -10.11
CA ALA A 125 20.56 -8.80 -11.22
C ALA A 125 20.37 -7.93 -12.47
N ALA A 126 19.14 -7.57 -12.80
CA ALA A 126 18.84 -6.69 -13.93
C ALA A 126 19.39 -5.26 -13.74
N ALA A 127 19.32 -4.71 -12.52
CA ALA A 127 19.87 -3.39 -12.22
C ALA A 127 21.40 -3.37 -12.31
N LEU A 128 22.06 -4.37 -11.73
CA LEU A 128 23.51 -4.51 -11.80
C LEU A 128 24.02 -4.76 -13.23
N ALA A 129 23.26 -5.52 -14.05
CA ALA A 129 23.62 -5.75 -15.44
C ALA A 129 23.62 -4.47 -16.29
N LYS A 130 22.75 -3.50 -15.99
CA LYS A 130 22.69 -2.22 -16.72
C LYS A 130 23.95 -1.37 -16.56
N VAL A 131 24.63 -1.52 -15.43
CA VAL A 131 25.84 -0.75 -15.11
C VAL A 131 27.12 -1.58 -15.21
N ALA A 132 27.02 -2.88 -15.51
CA ALA A 132 28.16 -3.80 -15.51
C ALA A 132 29.24 -3.43 -16.56
N GLU A 133 28.86 -2.78 -17.65
CA GLU A 133 29.76 -2.34 -18.71
C GLU A 133 30.22 -0.88 -18.56
N THR A 134 29.70 -0.17 -17.56
CA THR A 134 30.02 1.23 -17.30
C THR A 134 30.85 1.31 -16.02
N ASP A 135 32.09 1.79 -16.15
CA ASP A 135 32.91 2.05 -14.98
C ASP A 135 32.26 3.15 -14.13
N TYR A 136 32.34 3.00 -12.81
CA TYR A 136 31.87 4.03 -11.89
C TYR A 136 32.70 5.30 -12.05
N ASP A 137 32.04 6.40 -12.42
CA ASP A 137 32.57 7.75 -12.32
C ASP A 137 31.75 8.54 -11.29
N GLU A 138 32.41 9.11 -10.29
CA GLU A 138 31.77 9.94 -9.26
C GLU A 138 31.07 11.16 -9.88
N TRP A 139 31.60 11.69 -10.99
CA TRP A 139 31.00 12.84 -11.67
C TRP A 139 29.60 12.55 -12.22
N ASP A 140 29.27 11.29 -12.50
CA ASP A 140 27.95 10.87 -12.97
C ASP A 140 26.87 10.95 -11.87
N TYR A 141 27.28 11.09 -10.60
CA TYR A 141 26.39 11.10 -9.44
C TYR A 141 26.38 12.45 -8.69
N ARG A 142 26.94 13.49 -9.29
CA ARG A 142 26.93 14.87 -8.74
C ARG A 142 25.82 15.70 -9.39
N ASN A 143 25.27 16.66 -8.63
CA ASN A 143 24.27 17.63 -9.13
C ASN A 143 23.08 16.99 -9.86
N LEU A 144 22.58 15.86 -9.34
CA LEU A 144 21.44 15.17 -9.92
C LEU A 144 20.12 15.76 -9.42
N ASP A 145 19.13 15.87 -10.32
CA ASP A 145 17.76 16.27 -9.98
C ASP A 145 17.02 15.20 -9.15
N GLU A 146 17.46 13.95 -9.22
CA GLU A 146 16.90 12.81 -8.49
C GLU A 146 18.02 12.01 -7.82
N CYS A 147 17.76 11.49 -6.63
CA CYS A 147 18.71 10.58 -5.98
C CYS A 147 18.83 9.30 -6.82
N LYS A 148 20.07 8.92 -7.16
CA LYS A 148 20.37 7.65 -7.84
C LYS A 148 21.34 6.85 -7.00
N CYS A 149 21.10 5.55 -6.93
CA CYS A 149 22.06 4.64 -6.31
C CYS A 149 23.34 4.55 -7.17
N PRO A 150 24.53 4.84 -6.61
CA PRO A 150 25.78 4.75 -7.37
C PRO A 150 26.18 3.33 -7.78
N HIS A 151 25.62 2.31 -7.12
CA HIS A 151 25.94 0.89 -7.39
C HIS A 151 25.14 0.28 -8.53
N CYS A 152 23.93 0.78 -8.81
CA CYS A 152 23.04 0.16 -9.79
C CYS A 152 22.22 1.15 -10.62
N ALA A 153 22.50 2.46 -10.49
CA ALA A 153 21.84 3.57 -11.16
C ALA A 153 20.31 3.64 -10.95
N THR A 154 19.75 2.90 -9.98
CA THR A 154 18.33 2.94 -9.66
C THR A 154 17.97 4.30 -9.07
N VAL A 155 16.96 4.95 -9.63
CA VAL A 155 16.38 6.20 -9.09
C VAL A 155 15.64 5.89 -7.79
N ILE A 156 15.93 6.66 -6.75
CA ILE A 156 15.36 6.55 -5.42
C ILE A 156 14.54 7.81 -5.18
N HIS A 157 13.25 7.63 -4.98
CA HIS A 157 12.37 8.74 -4.61
C HIS A 157 12.58 9.08 -3.14
N ILE A 158 12.84 10.35 -2.85
CA ILE A 158 12.94 10.87 -1.49
C ILE A 158 11.85 11.92 -1.36
N GLU A 159 11.03 11.80 -0.34
CA GLU A 159 10.01 12.79 -0.01
C GLU A 159 10.69 14.09 0.44
N THR A 160 10.06 15.23 0.18
CA THR A 160 10.66 16.55 0.46
C THR A 160 10.99 16.78 1.93
N GLU A 161 10.18 16.22 2.82
CA GLU A 161 10.34 16.25 4.27
C GLU A 161 11.57 15.48 4.73
N ASP A 162 12.03 14.53 3.91
CA ASP A 162 13.17 13.69 4.17
C ASP A 162 14.44 14.20 3.48
N TYR A 163 14.44 15.38 2.86
CA TYR A 163 15.65 15.93 2.25
C TYR A 163 16.72 16.25 3.32
N GLY A 164 17.97 15.92 3.01
CA GLY A 164 19.10 16.12 3.91
C GLY A 164 20.15 15.03 3.76
N ASP A 165 21.32 15.31 4.32
CA ASP A 165 22.46 14.41 4.25
C ASP A 165 22.22 13.16 5.08
N LYS A 166 22.50 11.99 4.51
CA LYS A 166 22.30 10.70 5.17
C LYS A 166 23.02 9.57 4.46
N ASN A 167 23.31 8.52 5.23
CA ASN A 167 23.69 7.23 4.69
C ASN A 167 22.44 6.45 4.31
N MET A 168 22.43 5.86 3.12
CA MET A 168 21.31 5.12 2.59
C MET A 168 21.74 3.71 2.17
N GLU A 169 20.82 2.76 2.28
CA GLU A 169 20.92 1.44 1.65
C GLU A 169 19.95 1.42 0.47
N CYS A 170 20.43 1.03 -0.71
CA CYS A 170 19.55 0.90 -1.88
C CYS A 170 18.69 -0.37 -1.77
N ASP A 171 17.37 -0.22 -1.77
CA ASP A 171 16.42 -1.35 -1.70
C ASP A 171 16.54 -2.34 -2.87
N THR A 172 17.08 -1.91 -4.03
CA THR A 172 17.21 -2.78 -5.21
C THR A 172 18.49 -3.61 -5.19
N CYS A 173 19.63 -3.04 -4.79
CA CYS A 173 20.93 -3.73 -4.85
C CYS A 173 21.58 -4.01 -3.50
N ASN A 174 21.01 -3.49 -2.41
CA ASN A 174 21.56 -3.51 -1.04
C ASN A 174 22.92 -2.81 -0.92
N GLY A 175 23.22 -1.91 -1.85
CA GLY A 175 24.45 -1.12 -1.82
C GLY A 175 24.31 0.04 -0.83
N LEU A 176 25.30 0.21 0.04
CA LEU A 176 25.39 1.35 0.94
C LEU A 176 26.04 2.53 0.22
N PHE A 177 25.47 3.72 0.38
CA PHE A 177 26.03 4.96 -0.18
C PHE A 177 25.66 6.16 0.68
N GLU A 178 26.45 7.22 0.54
CA GLU A 178 26.21 8.50 1.20
C GLU A 178 25.46 9.42 0.23
N LEU A 179 24.41 10.07 0.73
CA LEU A 179 23.68 11.13 0.04
C LEU A 179 24.07 12.47 0.65
N THR A 180 24.53 13.39 -0.19
CA THR A 180 24.71 14.81 0.14
C THR A 180 23.69 15.64 -0.63
N THR A 181 22.93 16.49 0.06
CA THR A 181 21.90 17.33 -0.54
C THR A 181 22.47 18.73 -0.83
N GLU A 182 22.52 19.10 -2.11
CA GLU A 182 23.00 20.42 -2.53
C GLU A 182 21.80 21.36 -2.80
N TYR A 183 21.69 22.43 -2.01
CA TYR A 183 20.66 23.46 -2.20
C TYR A 183 21.25 24.69 -2.90
N SER A 184 20.70 25.07 -4.04
CA SER A 184 21.06 26.31 -4.74
C SER A 184 19.91 27.31 -4.67
N VAL A 185 20.17 28.49 -4.10
CA VAL A 185 19.22 29.61 -4.05
C VAL A 185 19.72 30.73 -4.94
N THR A 186 18.94 31.10 -5.96
CA THR A 186 19.26 32.22 -6.86
C THR A 186 18.26 33.36 -6.70
N PHE A 187 18.76 34.60 -6.67
CA PHE A 187 17.94 35.81 -6.48
C PHE A 187 17.99 36.70 -7.72
N THR A 188 16.84 37.26 -8.10
CA THR A 188 16.74 38.36 -9.07
C THR A 188 16.03 39.52 -8.42
N THR A 189 16.65 40.70 -8.44
CA THR A 189 16.07 41.91 -7.85
C THR A 189 15.85 42.99 -8.91
N LYS A 190 14.84 43.82 -8.68
CA LYS A 190 14.53 45.00 -9.50
C LYS A 190 14.32 46.19 -8.57
N VAL A 191 14.63 47.39 -9.06
CA VAL A 191 14.35 48.63 -8.34
C VAL A 191 12.84 48.86 -8.31
N ILE A 192 12.31 49.21 -7.14
CA ILE A 192 10.95 49.72 -6.98
C ILE A 192 11.05 51.22 -6.71
N GLY A 193 10.45 52.02 -7.60
CA GLY A 193 10.56 53.48 -7.55
C GLY A 193 11.86 54.00 -8.15
N ASP A 194 12.31 55.16 -7.67
CA ASP A 194 13.58 55.74 -8.10
C ASP A 194 14.74 55.08 -7.36
N ARG A 195 15.87 54.92 -8.06
CA ARG A 195 17.11 54.48 -7.45
C ARG A 195 17.56 55.57 -6.47
N VAL A 196 17.77 55.22 -5.20
CA VAL A 196 18.33 56.14 -4.21
C VAL A 196 19.73 56.57 -4.68
N THR A 197 19.91 57.86 -4.91
CA THR A 197 21.19 58.51 -5.28
C THR A 197 21.52 59.61 -4.26
N GLU A 198 22.80 59.83 -3.97
CA GLU A 198 23.27 60.93 -3.10
C GLU A 198 22.98 62.32 -3.68
#